data_AF-A0A0X8E335-F1
#
_entry.id   AF-A0A0X8E335-F1
#
_cell.length_a   1.000
_cell.length_b   1.000
_cell.length_c   1.000
_cell.angle_alpha   90.00
_cell.angle_beta   90.00
_cell.angle_gamma   90.00
#
_symmetry.space_group_name_H-M   'P 1'
#
loop_
_entity.id
_entity.type
_entity.pdbx_description
1 polymer ?
#
loop_
_entity_poly.entity_id
_entity_poly.type
_entity_poly.pdbx_seq_one_letter_code
_entity_poly.pdbx_strand_id
1 'polypeptide(L)'
;MAEKTAGLSADEREAVKNRAAELRAEAKAGKTRAAGEQAIREAIAALPNEDRALAEGIDRIVTEVAPHLFPKTWYGFPSYADADGKVVVFFKPASKFTSRYATLGFEESAQLDDGDLWVTSFAVLALTPKTEKTITEYVRKAAGVS
;
A
#
# COMPACT_ATOMS: atom_id res chain seq x y z
N MET A 1 29.35 -11.91 -23.69
CA MET A 1 29.06 -10.61 -24.33
C MET A 1 27.78 -10.08 -23.67
N ALA A 2 27.90 -9.06 -22.83
CA ALA A 2 26.77 -8.50 -22.09
C ALA A 2 26.08 -7.43 -22.95
N GLU A 3 24.83 -7.66 -23.33
CA GLU A 3 24.01 -6.65 -23.98
C GLU A 3 23.56 -5.61 -22.94
N LYS A 4 23.88 -4.34 -23.23
CA LYS A 4 23.44 -3.18 -22.46
C LYS A 4 21.97 -2.87 -22.76
N THR A 5 21.07 -3.08 -21.80
CA THR A 5 19.79 -2.36 -21.73
C THR A 5 19.86 -1.32 -20.62
N ALA A 6 20.36 -0.12 -20.95
CA ALA A 6 20.50 0.99 -20.02
C ALA A 6 19.23 1.87 -20.04
N GLY A 7 18.22 1.50 -19.25
CA GLY A 7 17.04 2.34 -19.03
C GLY A 7 15.99 1.65 -18.17
N LEU A 8 15.23 2.44 -17.41
CA LEU A 8 14.08 1.97 -16.63
C LEU A 8 13.07 1.29 -17.56
N SER A 9 12.51 0.17 -17.10
CA SER A 9 11.34 -0.50 -17.68
C SER A 9 10.10 0.41 -17.68
N ALA A 10 9.04 0.01 -18.38
CA ALA A 10 7.80 0.80 -18.43
C ALA A 10 7.21 1.00 -17.02
N ASP A 11 7.14 -0.07 -16.24
CA ASP A 11 6.63 -0.08 -14.87
C ASP A 11 7.48 0.80 -13.94
N GLU A 12 8.81 0.74 -14.08
CA GLU A 12 9.72 1.59 -13.30
C GLU A 12 9.60 3.07 -13.69
N ARG A 13 9.40 3.39 -14.97
CA ARG A 13 9.16 4.78 -15.40
C ARG A 13 7.84 5.30 -14.86
N GLU A 14 6.79 4.47 -14.86
CA GLU A 14 5.49 4.85 -14.30
C GLU A 14 5.58 5.03 -12.78
N ALA A 15 6.27 4.13 -12.08
CA ALA A 15 6.52 4.26 -10.65
C ALA A 15 7.29 5.55 -10.32
N VAL A 16 8.32 5.90 -11.09
CA VAL A 16 9.05 7.17 -10.94
C VAL A 16 8.15 8.37 -11.20
N LYS A 17 7.33 8.33 -12.26
CA LYS A 17 6.37 9.40 -12.57
C LYS A 17 5.33 9.58 -11.47
N ASN A 18 4.77 8.49 -10.97
CA ASN A 18 3.80 8.49 -9.88
C ASN A 18 4.45 9.06 -8.62
N ARG A 19 5.65 8.60 -8.24
CA ARG A 19 6.38 9.14 -7.08
C ARG A 19 6.67 10.64 -7.21
N ALA A 20 7.05 11.09 -8.41
CA ALA A 20 7.28 12.51 -8.67
C ALA A 20 5.97 13.34 -8.63
N ALA A 21 4.83 12.77 -9.02
CA ALA A 21 3.53 13.42 -8.88
C ALA A 21 3.10 13.49 -7.41
N GLU A 22 3.28 12.41 -6.65
CA GLU A 22 3.02 12.34 -5.21
C GLU A 22 3.80 13.37 -4.43
N LEU A 23 5.11 13.48 -4.66
CA LEU A 23 5.94 14.48 -3.97
C LEU A 23 5.45 15.92 -4.23
N ARG A 24 4.96 16.20 -5.44
CA ARG A 24 4.36 17.51 -5.78
C ARG A 24 3.01 17.70 -5.11
N ALA A 25 2.18 16.66 -5.05
CA ALA A 25 0.88 16.70 -4.37
C ALA A 25 1.05 16.87 -2.85
N GLU A 26 1.96 16.12 -2.22
CA GLU A 26 2.33 16.22 -0.80
C GLU A 26 2.82 17.64 -0.46
N ALA A 27 3.65 18.24 -1.33
CA ALA A 27 4.12 19.61 -1.15
C ALA A 27 3.01 20.67 -1.29
N LYS A 28 2.00 20.42 -2.15
CA LYS A 28 0.93 21.39 -2.46
C LYS A 28 -0.27 21.30 -1.51
N ALA A 29 -0.65 20.10 -1.09
CA ALA A 29 -1.85 19.85 -0.27
C ALA A 29 -1.58 19.97 1.25
N GLY A 30 -0.30 20.10 1.63
CA GLY A 30 0.13 19.95 3.02
C GLY A 30 0.02 18.50 3.49
N LYS A 31 0.82 18.12 4.47
CA LYS A 31 0.81 16.77 5.08
C LYS A 31 -0.39 16.58 6.02
N THR A 32 -1.60 16.93 5.56
CA THR A 32 -2.83 16.75 6.33
C THR A 32 -3.41 15.37 6.07
N ARG A 33 -4.02 14.77 7.09
CA ARG A 33 -4.69 13.47 6.95
C ARG A 33 -5.76 13.50 5.84
N ALA A 34 -6.58 14.56 5.77
CA ALA A 34 -7.64 14.67 4.77
C ALA A 34 -7.10 14.64 3.33
N ALA A 35 -5.94 15.27 3.07
CA ALA A 35 -5.27 15.20 1.78
C ALA A 35 -4.76 13.78 1.48
N GLY A 36 -4.21 13.10 2.49
CA GLY A 36 -3.78 11.70 2.38
C GLY A 36 -4.92 10.74 2.06
N GLU A 37 -6.05 10.86 2.77
CA GLU A 37 -7.27 10.08 2.51
C GLU A 37 -7.83 10.34 1.11
N GLN A 38 -7.82 11.61 0.66
CA GLN A 38 -8.24 11.97 -0.69
C GLN A 38 -7.33 11.32 -1.75
N ALA A 39 -6.01 11.34 -1.54
CA ALA A 39 -5.06 10.70 -2.44
C ALA A 39 -5.27 9.17 -2.53
N ILE A 40 -5.56 8.51 -1.40
CA ILE A 40 -5.94 7.10 -1.39
C ILE A 40 -7.22 6.87 -2.18
N ARG A 41 -8.28 7.64 -1.94
CA ARG A 41 -9.56 7.52 -2.68
C ARG A 41 -9.37 7.67 -4.18
N GLU A 42 -8.58 8.65 -4.61
CA GLU A 42 -8.27 8.87 -6.03
C GLU A 42 -7.46 7.69 -6.62
N ALA A 43 -6.47 7.18 -5.89
CA ALA A 43 -5.70 6.02 -6.31
C ALA A 43 -6.57 4.77 -6.46
N ILE A 44 -7.51 4.54 -5.53
CA ILE A 44 -8.47 3.43 -5.56
C ILE A 44 -9.45 3.58 -6.74
N ALA A 45 -10.00 4.78 -6.95
CA ALA A 45 -10.96 5.04 -8.03
C ALA A 45 -10.35 4.81 -9.43
N ALA A 46 -9.04 4.98 -9.58
CA ALA A 46 -8.31 4.72 -10.82
C ALA A 46 -8.08 3.23 -11.12
N LEU A 47 -8.41 2.32 -10.20
CA LEU A 47 -8.21 0.88 -10.38
C LEU A 47 -9.37 0.20 -11.13
N PRO A 48 -9.09 -0.87 -11.90
CA PRO A 48 -10.13 -1.73 -12.45
C PRO A 48 -10.91 -2.42 -11.32
N ASN A 49 -12.13 -2.86 -11.64
CA ASN A 49 -13.11 -3.32 -10.63
C ASN A 49 -12.55 -4.36 -9.65
N GLU A 50 -11.77 -5.34 -10.12
CA GLU A 50 -11.22 -6.42 -9.28
C GLU A 50 -10.24 -5.89 -8.22
N ASP A 51 -9.23 -5.11 -8.64
CA ASP A 51 -8.28 -4.49 -7.71
C ASP A 51 -8.93 -3.40 -6.85
N ARG A 52 -9.91 -2.68 -7.39
CA ARG A 52 -10.61 -1.61 -6.66
C ARG A 52 -11.35 -2.16 -5.45
N ALA A 53 -12.10 -3.26 -5.61
CA ALA A 53 -12.83 -3.88 -4.51
C ALA A 53 -11.88 -4.38 -3.40
N LEU A 54 -10.73 -4.93 -3.77
CA LEU A 54 -9.70 -5.33 -2.82
C LEU A 54 -9.12 -4.10 -2.09
N ALA A 55 -8.77 -3.05 -2.84
CA ALA A 55 -8.20 -1.84 -2.28
C ALA A 55 -9.14 -1.12 -1.31
N GLU A 56 -10.43 -1.01 -1.66
CA GLU A 56 -11.49 -0.44 -0.80
C GLU A 56 -11.62 -1.24 0.51
N GLY A 57 -11.59 -2.57 0.43
CA GLY A 57 -11.67 -3.42 1.61
C GLY A 57 -10.43 -3.33 2.50
N ILE A 58 -9.24 -3.25 1.92
CA ILE A 58 -8.00 -3.02 2.68
C ILE A 58 -8.02 -1.64 3.35
N ASP A 59 -8.43 -0.59 2.63
CA ASP A 59 -8.51 0.76 3.17
C ASP A 59 -9.47 0.85 4.36
N ARG A 60 -10.63 0.21 4.25
CA ARG A 60 -11.57 0.05 5.37
C ARG A 60 -10.91 -0.64 6.56
N ILE A 61 -10.28 -1.80 6.37
CA ILE A 61 -9.65 -2.55 7.46
C ILE A 61 -8.56 -1.72 8.15
N VAL A 62 -7.67 -1.06 7.39
CA VAL A 62 -6.60 -0.26 7.99
C VAL A 62 -7.17 0.94 8.74
N THR A 63 -8.17 1.62 8.18
CA THR A 63 -8.82 2.76 8.83
C THR A 63 -9.54 2.37 10.12
N GLU A 64 -10.18 1.21 10.17
CA GLU A 64 -10.87 0.71 11.36
C GLU A 64 -9.90 0.23 12.45
N VAL A 65 -8.84 -0.49 12.06
CA VAL A 65 -7.97 -1.23 12.99
C VAL A 65 -6.75 -0.44 13.43
N ALA A 66 -6.23 0.40 12.53
CA ALA A 66 -5.02 1.19 12.74
C ALA A 66 -5.26 2.67 12.38
N PRO A 67 -6.27 3.32 12.99
CA PRO A 67 -6.64 4.70 12.67
C PRO A 67 -5.57 5.72 13.04
N HIS A 68 -4.46 5.35 13.66
CA HIS A 68 -3.30 6.22 13.92
C HIS A 68 -2.31 6.26 12.76
N LEU A 69 -2.32 5.27 11.85
CA LEU A 69 -1.46 5.30 10.68
C LEU A 69 -1.88 6.42 9.72
N PHE A 70 -0.90 7.13 9.17
CA PHE A 70 -1.14 8.25 8.28
C PHE A 70 -1.42 7.76 6.85
N PRO A 71 -2.60 8.03 6.28
CA PRO A 71 -2.92 7.63 4.92
C PRO A 71 -2.10 8.44 3.92
N LYS A 72 -1.52 7.77 2.94
CA LYS A 72 -0.81 8.39 1.82
C LYS A 72 -0.83 7.48 0.61
N THR A 73 -0.26 7.95 -0.48
CA THR A 73 0.11 7.06 -1.58
C THR A 73 1.63 6.90 -1.66
N TRP A 74 2.05 5.73 -2.12
CA TRP A 74 3.44 5.43 -2.42
C TRP A 74 3.51 4.67 -3.75
N TYR A 75 4.20 5.25 -4.74
CA TYR A 75 4.21 4.76 -6.13
C TYR A 75 2.82 4.69 -6.80
N GLY A 76 1.86 5.46 -6.30
CA GLY A 76 0.48 5.49 -6.77
C GLY A 76 -0.37 4.35 -6.19
N PHE A 77 0.04 3.78 -5.05
CA PHE A 77 -0.66 2.73 -4.32
C PHE A 77 -1.19 3.26 -2.98
N PRO A 78 -2.34 2.78 -2.48
CA PRO A 78 -2.75 3.01 -1.10
C PRO A 78 -1.66 2.55 -0.13
N SER A 79 -1.26 3.42 0.80
CA SER A 79 -0.21 3.14 1.77
C SER A 79 -0.46 3.89 3.07
N TYR A 80 0.03 3.33 4.18
CA TYR A 80 -0.24 3.84 5.52
C TYR A 80 1.06 3.90 6.29
N ALA A 81 1.39 5.09 6.78
CA ALA A 81 2.68 5.38 7.37
C ALA A 81 2.60 5.57 8.90
N ASP A 82 3.71 5.30 9.58
CA ASP A 82 3.89 5.64 10.99
C ASP A 82 4.02 7.17 11.20
N ALA A 83 4.21 7.58 12.46
CA ALA A 83 4.38 8.98 12.83
C ALA A 83 5.64 9.64 12.22
N ASP A 84 6.65 8.84 11.85
CA ASP A 84 7.86 9.29 11.17
C ASP A 84 7.67 9.38 9.64
N GLY A 85 6.51 8.99 9.14
CA GLY A 85 6.15 9.02 7.73
C GLY A 85 6.72 7.84 6.93
N LYS A 86 7.22 6.79 7.58
CA LYS A 86 7.66 5.55 6.94
C LYS A 86 6.47 4.64 6.73
N VAL A 87 6.39 4.01 5.55
CA VAL A 87 5.30 3.09 5.22
C VAL A 87 5.35 1.89 6.16
N VAL A 88 4.18 1.48 6.67
CA VAL A 88 3.97 0.30 7.50
C VAL A 88 3.20 -0.75 6.71
N VAL A 89 2.10 -0.35 6.05
CA VAL A 89 1.23 -1.22 5.25
C VAL A 89 1.01 -0.59 3.88
N PHE A 90 1.00 -1.38 2.82
CA PHE A 90 0.64 -0.92 1.48
C PHE A 90 -0.17 -1.96 0.69
N PHE A 91 -0.97 -1.50 -0.26
CA PHE A 91 -1.70 -2.35 -1.20
C PHE A 91 -1.19 -2.16 -2.63
N LYS A 92 -0.48 -3.14 -3.18
CA LYS A 92 -0.02 -3.15 -4.56
C LYS A 92 -1.07 -3.83 -5.46
N PRO A 93 -1.77 -3.09 -6.34
CA PRO A 93 -2.75 -3.66 -7.26
C PRO A 93 -2.09 -4.56 -8.30
N ALA A 94 -2.76 -5.66 -8.66
CA ALA A 94 -2.24 -6.62 -9.63
C ALA A 94 -2.13 -6.01 -11.05
N SER A 95 -3.13 -5.20 -11.42
CA SER A 95 -3.33 -4.67 -12.75
C SER A 95 -2.24 -3.69 -13.20
N LYS A 96 -1.60 -3.00 -12.25
CA LYS A 96 -0.51 -2.05 -12.56
C LYS A 96 0.82 -2.73 -12.91
N PHE A 97 0.95 -4.03 -12.63
CA PHE A 97 2.21 -4.77 -12.79
C PHE A 97 2.04 -6.10 -13.50
N THR A 98 0.92 -6.30 -14.19
CA THR A 98 0.58 -7.57 -14.87
C THR A 98 0.82 -8.79 -13.98
N SER A 99 0.51 -8.64 -12.70
CA SER A 99 0.78 -9.65 -11.67
C SER A 99 -0.42 -10.59 -11.54
N ARG A 100 -0.16 -11.84 -11.11
CA ARG A 100 -1.22 -12.86 -10.94
C ARG A 100 -2.21 -12.54 -9.82
N TYR A 101 -1.84 -11.67 -8.89
CA TYR A 101 -2.61 -11.31 -7.70
C TYR A 101 -2.22 -9.92 -7.19
N ALA A 102 -3.10 -9.31 -6.40
CA ALA A 102 -2.78 -8.10 -5.66
C ALA A 102 -1.94 -8.47 -4.43
N THR A 103 -1.13 -7.53 -3.93
CA THR A 103 -0.27 -7.77 -2.77
C THR A 103 -0.63 -6.82 -1.64
N LEU A 104 -0.92 -7.37 -0.46
CA LEU A 104 -0.88 -6.61 0.79
C LEU A 104 0.52 -6.78 1.37
N GLY A 105 1.28 -5.70 1.45
CA GLY A 105 2.66 -5.73 1.95
C GLY A 105 2.86 -4.95 3.24
N PHE A 106 3.90 -5.33 3.96
CA PHE A 106 4.38 -4.71 5.19
C PHE A 106 5.85 -4.31 5.00
N GLU A 107 6.16 -3.06 5.32
CA GLU A 107 7.51 -2.50 5.21
C GLU A 107 8.27 -2.58 6.54
N GLU A 108 9.56 -2.23 6.55
CA GLU A 108 10.45 -2.38 7.72
C GLU A 108 9.94 -1.70 9.01
N SER A 109 9.08 -0.67 8.92
CA SER A 109 8.47 -0.04 10.09
C SER A 109 7.37 -0.88 10.76
N ALA A 110 6.93 -1.98 10.14
CA ALA A 110 5.90 -2.85 10.69
C ALA A 110 6.41 -3.67 11.89
N GLN A 111 5.62 -3.68 12.97
CA GLN A 111 5.89 -4.40 14.21
C GLN A 111 5.50 -5.89 14.09
N LEU A 112 6.06 -6.57 13.09
CA LEU A 112 5.84 -8.02 12.84
C LEU A 112 7.03 -8.87 13.29
N ASP A 113 8.06 -8.24 13.85
CA ASP A 113 9.39 -8.76 14.21
C ASP A 113 9.42 -9.58 15.51
N ASP A 114 8.27 -9.99 16.02
CA ASP A 114 8.16 -10.96 17.12
C ASP A 114 8.50 -12.40 16.63
N GLY A 115 9.80 -12.72 16.58
CA GLY A 115 10.32 -14.07 16.36
C GLY A 115 11.37 -14.20 15.25
N ASP A 116 11.78 -15.44 14.97
CA ASP A 116 12.85 -15.74 13.99
C ASP A 116 12.43 -15.54 12.52
N LEU A 117 11.12 -15.45 12.25
CA LEU A 117 10.56 -15.25 10.91
C LEU A 117 9.15 -14.66 10.98
N TRP A 118 8.82 -13.79 10.04
CA TRP A 118 7.50 -13.17 9.94
C TRP A 118 7.07 -12.92 8.49
N VAL A 119 5.78 -12.65 8.31
CA VAL A 119 5.21 -12.34 7.01
C VAL A 119 5.53 -10.90 6.63
N THR A 120 6.05 -10.69 5.43
CA THR A 120 6.25 -9.35 4.84
C THR A 120 5.21 -9.01 3.77
N SER A 121 4.51 -10.01 3.22
CA SER A 121 3.40 -9.77 2.29
C SER A 121 2.47 -10.97 2.11
N PHE A 122 1.25 -10.68 1.68
CA PHE A 122 0.25 -11.66 1.25
C PHE A 122 -0.10 -11.47 -0.22
N ALA A 123 -0.22 -12.59 -0.94
CA ALA A 123 -0.97 -12.63 -2.19
C ALA A 123 -2.48 -12.60 -1.88
N VAL A 124 -3.19 -11.59 -2.39
CA VAL A 124 -4.61 -11.38 -2.14
C VAL A 124 -5.39 -11.58 -3.44
N LEU A 125 -6.25 -12.59 -3.46
CA LEU A 125 -7.16 -12.88 -4.57
C LEU A 125 -8.61 -12.46 -4.25
N ALA A 126 -8.99 -12.48 -2.97
CA ALA A 126 -10.34 -12.17 -2.52
C ALA A 126 -10.35 -11.77 -1.03
N LEU A 127 -11.33 -10.94 -0.66
CA LEU A 127 -11.68 -10.62 0.73
C LEU A 127 -12.89 -11.45 1.16
N THR A 128 -12.63 -12.70 1.52
CA THR A 128 -13.58 -13.58 2.23
C THR A 128 -13.58 -13.25 3.73
N PRO A 129 -14.59 -13.69 4.51
CA PRO A 129 -14.59 -13.51 5.96
C PRO A 129 -13.32 -14.05 6.65
N LYS A 130 -12.77 -15.17 6.13
CA LYS A 130 -11.53 -15.76 6.66
C LYS A 130 -10.31 -14.88 6.37
N THR A 131 -10.16 -14.43 5.13
CA THR A 131 -9.01 -13.60 4.72
C THR A 131 -9.09 -12.21 5.34
N GLU A 132 -10.28 -11.62 5.47
CA GLU A 132 -10.46 -10.35 6.18
C GLU A 132 -10.04 -10.45 7.64
N LYS A 133 -10.40 -11.55 8.34
CA LYS A 133 -9.96 -11.79 9.71
C LYS A 133 -8.45 -11.88 9.81
N THR A 134 -7.80 -12.65 8.94
CA THR A 134 -6.33 -12.76 8.91
C THR A 134 -5.68 -11.41 8.63
N ILE A 135 -6.14 -10.68 7.61
CA ILE A 135 -5.60 -9.36 7.26
C ILE A 135 -5.75 -8.39 8.43
N THR A 136 -6.92 -8.37 9.07
CA THR A 136 -7.19 -7.54 10.26
C THR A 136 -6.19 -7.82 11.38
N GLU A 137 -5.93 -9.09 11.69
CA GLU A 137 -4.97 -9.48 12.73
C GLU A 137 -3.55 -9.03 12.39
N TYR A 138 -3.11 -9.19 11.13
CA TYR A 138 -1.78 -8.78 10.71
C TYR A 138 -1.61 -7.27 10.63
N VAL A 139 -2.63 -6.54 10.15
CA VAL A 139 -2.62 -5.06 10.17
C VAL A 139 -2.55 -4.55 11.61
N ARG A 140 -3.31 -5.15 12.53
CA ARG A 140 -3.26 -4.81 13.96
C ARG A 140 -1.85 -4.94 14.53
N LYS A 141 -1.23 -6.12 14.32
CA LYS A 141 0.14 -6.41 14.77
C LYS A 141 1.15 -5.46 14.13
N ALA A 142 1.13 -5.34 12.79
CA ALA A 142 2.03 -4.48 12.04
C ALA A 142 1.99 -3.02 12.51
N ALA A 143 0.81 -2.54 12.91
CA ALA A 143 0.61 -1.18 13.40
C ALA A 143 0.90 -1.00 14.92
N GLY A 144 1.32 -2.06 15.62
CA GLY A 144 1.59 -2.04 17.06
C GLY A 144 0.35 -1.87 17.93
N VAL A 145 -0.83 -2.24 17.44
CA VAL A 145 -2.08 -2.17 18.21
C VAL A 145 -2.25 -3.48 18.97
N SER A 146 -2.49 -3.41 20.29
CA SER A 146 -2.75 -4.59 21.14
C SER A 146 -4.21 -5.02 21.05
#